data_AF-A0A9P0KEL7-F1
#
_entry.id   AF-A0A9P0KEL7-F1
#
_cell.length_a   1.000
_cell.length_b   1.000
_cell.length_c   1.000
_cell.angle_alpha   90.00
_cell.angle_beta   90.00
_cell.angle_gamma   90.00
#
_symmetry.space_group_name_H-M   'P 1'
#
loop_
_entity.id
_entity.type
_entity.pdbx_description
1 polymer ?
#
loop_
_entity_poly.entity_id
_entity_poly.type
_entity_poly.pdbx_seq_one_letter_code
_entity_poly.pdbx_strand_id
1 'polypeptide(L)'
;MPRKYQRKANARPRALWTEEQLQEAINKVSSGEISKREAHRRYHVPPKTLKRRMASGNLQKGSLGPEGVLGHKNEKRLVVHIQRLAAAGFAPDRNTVRRLAYNFAEKLKLKH
;
A
#
# COMPACT_ATOMS: atom_id res chain seq x y z
N MET A 1 -18.50 6.76 18.37
CA MET A 1 -17.22 7.08 17.69
C MET A 1 -17.48 7.30 16.22
N PRO A 2 -16.95 8.36 15.58
CA PRO A 2 -17.03 8.52 14.13
C PRO A 2 -16.41 7.30 13.44
N ARG A 3 -17.18 6.59 12.62
CA ARG A 3 -16.72 5.37 11.92
C ARG A 3 -15.67 5.66 10.84
N LYS A 4 -15.55 6.92 10.39
CA LYS A 4 -14.58 7.37 9.39
C LYS A 4 -13.62 8.36 10.03
N TYR A 5 -12.34 8.00 10.09
CA TYR A 5 -11.28 8.89 10.52
C TYR A 5 -11.07 10.00 9.49
N GLN A 6 -11.24 11.25 9.91
CA GLN A 6 -10.84 12.43 9.13
C GLN A 6 -9.48 12.91 9.60
N ARG A 7 -8.55 13.14 8.67
CA ARG A 7 -7.24 13.71 9.00
C ARG A 7 -7.39 15.16 9.47
N LYS A 8 -6.50 15.58 10.37
CA LYS A 8 -6.41 16.99 10.80
C LYS A 8 -6.13 17.88 9.58
N ALA A 9 -6.85 19.00 9.46
CA ALA A 9 -6.75 19.93 8.32
C ALA A 9 -5.30 20.42 8.05
N ASN A 10 -4.52 20.62 9.11
CA ASN A 10 -3.14 21.11 9.01
C ASN A 10 -2.09 20.00 8.80
N ALA A 11 -2.51 18.75 8.64
CA ALA A 11 -1.59 17.64 8.43
C ALA A 11 -1.07 17.65 6.99
N ARG A 12 0.26 17.70 6.81
CA ARG A 12 0.87 17.65 5.47
C ARG A 12 0.43 16.38 4.71
N PRO A 13 0.00 16.50 3.44
CA PRO A 13 -0.33 15.35 2.60
C PRO A 13 0.92 14.48 2.38
N ARG A 14 0.74 13.17 2.39
CA ARG A 14 1.81 12.19 2.15
C ARG A 14 1.75 11.71 0.70
N ALA A 15 2.90 11.46 0.09
CA ALA A 15 3.03 10.93 -1.29
C ALA A 15 2.20 11.71 -2.33
N LEU A 16 2.42 13.03 -2.37
CA LEU A 16 1.87 13.93 -3.38
C LEU A 16 2.32 13.60 -4.81
N TRP A 17 3.46 12.93 -4.97
CA TRP A 17 4.04 12.60 -6.27
C TRP A 17 3.24 11.53 -7.04
N THR A 18 3.14 11.64 -8.36
CA THR A 18 2.52 10.64 -9.25
C THR A 18 3.52 9.55 -9.66
N GLU A 19 3.03 8.46 -10.26
CA GLU A 19 3.89 7.40 -10.81
C GLU A 19 4.79 7.92 -11.93
N GLU A 20 4.24 8.75 -12.80
CA GLU A 20 4.96 9.42 -13.88
C GLU A 20 6.11 10.28 -13.34
N GLN A 21 5.84 11.10 -12.32
CA GLN A 21 6.86 11.92 -11.66
C GLN A 21 7.95 11.07 -11.01
N LEU A 22 7.61 9.89 -10.47
CA LEU A 22 8.59 8.97 -9.91
C LEU A 22 9.48 8.37 -11.01
N GLN A 23 8.88 7.94 -12.13
CA GLN A 23 9.62 7.38 -13.26
C GLN A 23 10.56 8.40 -13.89
N GLU A 24 10.07 9.61 -14.18
CA GLU A 24 10.90 10.69 -14.71
C GLU A 24 12.04 11.06 -13.77
N ALA A 25 11.76 11.17 -12.46
CA ALA A 25 12.77 11.49 -11.47
C ALA A 25 13.86 10.41 -11.40
N ILE A 26 13.49 9.13 -11.52
CA ILE A 26 14.45 8.02 -11.53
C ILE A 26 15.28 8.04 -12.82
N ASN A 27 14.65 8.26 -13.98
CA ASN A 27 15.34 8.31 -15.26
C ASN A 27 16.40 9.41 -15.28
N LYS A 28 16.05 10.64 -14.88
CA LYS A 28 16.98 11.78 -14.85
C LYS A 28 18.09 11.65 -13.78
N VAL A 29 17.80 10.97 -12.67
CA VAL A 29 18.82 10.68 -11.65
C VAL A 29 19.75 9.56 -12.13
N SER A 30 19.24 8.59 -12.89
CA SER A 30 20.02 7.48 -13.44
C SER A 30 20.88 7.90 -14.62
N SER A 31 20.43 8.86 -15.44
CA SER A 31 21.22 9.46 -16.52
C SER A 31 22.31 10.42 -16.01
N GLY A 32 22.27 10.80 -14.73
CA GLY A 32 23.22 11.73 -14.12
C GLY A 32 22.90 13.21 -14.38
N GLU A 33 21.78 13.52 -15.05
CA GLU A 33 21.37 14.90 -15.35
C GLU A 33 21.05 15.72 -14.11
N ILE A 34 20.43 15.10 -13.09
CA ILE A 34 20.02 15.79 -11.87
C ILE A 34 20.43 15.04 -10.60
N SER A 35 20.72 15.80 -9.54
CA SER A 35 20.95 15.21 -8.22
C SER A 35 19.64 14.75 -7.56
N LYS A 36 19.72 13.79 -6.63
CA LYS A 36 18.56 13.32 -5.84
C LYS A 36 17.85 14.44 -5.07
N ARG A 37 18.60 15.48 -4.66
CA ARG A 37 18.05 16.66 -3.96
C ARG A 37 17.31 17.58 -4.92
N GLU A 38 17.80 17.70 -6.14
CA GLU A 38 17.16 18.48 -7.18
C GLU A 38 15.89 17.80 -7.70
N ALA A 39 15.91 16.47 -7.86
CA ALA A 39 14.73 15.68 -8.15
C ALA A 39 13.61 15.90 -7.12
N HIS A 40 13.94 16.04 -5.84
CA HIS A 40 12.95 16.40 -4.81
C HIS A 40 12.32 17.79 -5.03
N ARG A 41 13.09 18.78 -5.49
CA ARG A 41 12.57 20.12 -5.76
C ARG A 41 11.65 20.13 -6.97
N ARG A 42 12.01 19.40 -8.03
CA ARG A 42 11.25 19.37 -9.29
C ARG A 42 10.02 18.46 -9.26
N TYR A 43 10.15 17.27 -8.65
CA TYR A 43 9.15 16.21 -8.71
C TYR A 43 8.46 15.92 -7.37
N HIS A 44 8.84 16.63 -6.30
CA HIS A 44 8.33 16.41 -4.94
C HIS A 44 8.52 14.98 -4.41
N VAL A 45 9.45 14.21 -5.00
CA VAL A 45 9.79 12.86 -4.54
C VAL A 45 10.94 12.94 -3.53
N PRO A 46 10.77 12.46 -2.28
CA PRO A 46 11.84 12.50 -1.28
C PRO A 46 13.10 11.72 -1.72
N PRO A 47 14.32 12.21 -1.42
CA PRO A 47 15.56 11.54 -1.80
C PRO A 47 15.69 10.11 -1.25
N LYS A 48 15.16 9.86 -0.04
CA LYS A 48 15.10 8.52 0.55
C LYS A 48 14.19 7.58 -0.26
N THR A 49 13.07 8.09 -0.76
CA THR A 49 12.15 7.33 -1.61
C THR A 49 12.83 6.98 -2.93
N LEU A 50 13.48 7.93 -3.59
CA LEU A 50 14.25 7.66 -4.81
C LEU A 50 15.32 6.59 -4.59
N LYS A 51 16.14 6.73 -3.53
CA LYS A 51 17.16 5.72 -3.20
C LYS A 51 16.56 4.33 -3.01
N ARG A 52 15.46 4.22 -2.25
CA ARG A 52 14.80 2.92 -1.99
C ARG A 52 14.23 2.31 -3.27
N ARG A 53 13.58 3.13 -4.11
CA ARG A 53 12.90 2.71 -5.32
C ARG A 53 13.89 2.29 -6.42
N MET A 54 15.01 3.00 -6.54
CA MET A 54 16.12 2.59 -7.40
C MET A 54 16.72 1.25 -6.95
N ALA A 55 16.91 1.05 -5.64
CA ALA A 55 17.45 -0.21 -5.12
C ALA A 55 16.47 -1.40 -5.29
N SER A 56 15.16 -1.16 -5.16
CA SER A 56 14.15 -2.20 -5.27
C SER A 56 13.60 -2.41 -6.69
N GLY A 57 13.96 -1.55 -7.66
CA GLY A 57 13.41 -1.56 -9.03
C GLY A 57 11.90 -1.30 -9.15
N ASN A 58 11.23 -0.91 -8.06
CA ASN A 58 9.76 -0.82 -8.02
C ASN A 58 9.31 0.61 -8.33
N LEU A 59 8.87 0.84 -9.57
CA LEU A 59 8.42 2.15 -10.07
C LEU A 59 6.93 2.45 -9.80
N GLN A 60 6.19 1.48 -9.26
CA GLN A 60 4.74 1.59 -9.06
C GLN A 60 4.42 2.29 -7.73
N LYS A 61 3.41 3.18 -7.73
CA LYS A 61 2.92 3.88 -6.54
C LYS A 61 1.92 2.99 -5.81
N GLY A 62 2.47 2.10 -4.99
CA GLY A 62 1.69 1.29 -4.06
C GLY A 62 1.14 2.06 -2.86
N SER A 63 0.38 1.34 -2.03
CA SER A 63 -0.10 1.82 -0.74
C SER A 63 1.04 2.31 0.16
N LEU A 64 0.73 3.27 1.03
CA LEU A 64 1.68 3.87 1.95
C LEU A 64 1.83 3.00 3.21
N GLY A 65 2.37 1.79 3.03
CA GLY A 65 2.55 0.80 4.10
C GLY A 65 3.16 -0.52 3.57
N PRO A 66 3.56 -1.43 4.47
CA PRO A 66 3.91 -2.79 4.09
C PRO A 66 2.69 -3.48 3.48
N GLU A 67 2.94 -4.46 2.61
CA GLU A 67 1.87 -5.32 2.13
C GLU A 67 1.35 -6.21 3.26
N GLY A 68 0.05 -6.51 3.26
CA GLY A 68 -0.56 -7.42 4.22
C GLY A 68 -0.01 -8.85 4.04
N VAL A 69 0.03 -9.62 5.13
CA VAL A 69 0.58 -10.99 5.15
C VAL A 69 -0.10 -11.91 4.13
N LEU A 70 -1.41 -11.75 3.93
CA LEU A 70 -2.17 -12.53 2.96
C LEU A 70 -1.90 -12.09 1.50
N GLY A 71 -1.49 -10.84 1.29
CA GLY A 71 -1.40 -10.20 -0.02
C GLY A 71 -2.76 -9.78 -0.57
N HIS A 72 -2.76 -8.81 -1.49
CA HIS A 72 -4.00 -8.16 -1.97
C HIS A 72 -5.01 -9.14 -2.59
N LYS A 73 -4.53 -10.11 -3.38
CA LYS A 73 -5.39 -11.08 -4.07
C LYS A 73 -6.16 -11.97 -3.08
N ASN A 74 -5.50 -12.40 -2.01
CA ASN A 74 -6.10 -13.29 -1.02
C ASN A 74 -7.03 -12.53 -0.07
N GLU A 75 -6.67 -11.30 0.32
CA GLU A 75 -7.59 -10.43 1.07
C GLU A 75 -8.88 -10.20 0.29
N LYS A 76 -8.80 -9.95 -1.03
CA LYS A 76 -9.99 -9.80 -1.88
C LYS A 76 -10.87 -11.04 -1.87
N ARG A 77 -10.29 -12.25 -1.91
CA ARG A 77 -11.04 -13.52 -1.80
C ARG A 77 -11.75 -13.64 -0.45
N LEU A 78 -11.08 -13.26 0.64
CA LEU A 78 -11.65 -13.30 1.98
C LEU A 78 -12.82 -12.30 2.12
N VAL A 79 -12.67 -11.08 1.57
CA VAL A 79 -13.74 -10.08 1.55
C VAL A 79 -14.96 -10.57 0.78
N VAL A 80 -14.76 -11.14 -0.42
CA VAL A 80 -15.86 -11.71 -1.22
C VAL A 80 -16.57 -12.83 -0.45
N HIS A 81 -15.83 -13.68 0.25
CA HIS A 81 -16.42 -14.73 1.08
C HIS A 81 -17.26 -14.15 2.22
N ILE A 82 -16.76 -13.14 2.94
CA ILE A 82 -17.49 -12.47 4.02
C ILE A 82 -18.78 -11.81 3.48
N GLN A 83 -18.72 -11.17 2.32
CA GLN A 83 -19.89 -10.57 1.67
C GLN A 83 -20.94 -11.61 1.29
N ARG A 84 -20.51 -12.78 0.79
CA ARG A 84 -21.41 -13.91 0.48
C ARG A 84 -22.08 -14.47 1.72
N LEU A 85 -21.34 -14.63 2.82
CA LEU A 85 -21.91 -15.05 4.10
C LEU A 85 -22.97 -14.06 4.59
N ALA A 86 -22.67 -12.76 4.52
CA ALA A 86 -23.61 -11.71 4.90
C ALA A 86 -24.87 -11.73 4.03
N ALA A 87 -24.74 -11.93 2.71
CA ALA A 87 -25.87 -12.04 1.80
C ALA A 87 -26.74 -13.28 2.08
N ALA A 88 -26.16 -14.37 2.59
CA ALA A 88 -26.87 -15.57 3.00
C ALA A 88 -27.53 -15.45 4.40
N GLY A 89 -27.46 -14.29 5.04
CA GLY A 89 -28.06 -14.04 6.37
C GLY A 89 -27.12 -14.31 7.55
N PHE A 90 -25.86 -14.71 7.31
CA PHE A 90 -24.86 -14.87 8.36
C PHE A 90 -23.98 -13.63 8.44
N ALA A 91 -24.15 -12.81 9.47
CA ALA A 91 -23.26 -11.68 9.74
C ALA A 91 -22.08 -12.15 10.61
N PRO A 92 -20.87 -12.42 10.05
CA PRO A 92 -19.75 -12.91 10.84
C PRO A 92 -19.26 -11.84 11.82
N ASP A 93 -19.12 -12.23 13.10
CA ASP A 93 -18.50 -11.39 14.13
C ASP A 93 -16.98 -11.24 13.90
N ARG A 94 -16.40 -10.23 14.54
CA ARG A 94 -14.96 -9.94 14.52
C ARG A 94 -14.10 -11.16 14.86
N ASN A 95 -14.51 -11.97 15.83
CA ASN A 95 -13.76 -13.17 16.20
C ASN A 95 -13.81 -14.24 15.12
N THR A 96 -14.97 -14.41 14.47
CA THR A 96 -15.15 -15.33 13.34
C THR A 96 -14.29 -14.90 12.15
N VAL A 97 -14.27 -13.61 11.82
CA VAL A 97 -13.42 -13.08 10.74
C VAL A 97 -11.93 -13.33 11.01
N ARG A 98 -11.47 -13.14 12.25
CA ARG A 98 -10.09 -13.45 12.63
C ARG A 98 -9.75 -14.92 12.50
N ARG A 99 -10.64 -15.81 12.96
CA ARG A 99 -10.47 -17.27 12.81
C ARG A 99 -10.44 -17.68 11.35
N LEU A 100 -11.31 -17.11 10.51
CA LEU A 100 -11.30 -17.35 9.07
C LEU A 100 -9.98 -16.90 8.42
N ALA A 101 -9.48 -15.71 8.77
CA ALA A 101 -8.22 -15.20 8.26
C ALA A 101 -7.03 -16.08 8.69
N TYR A 102 -6.99 -16.51 9.96
CA TYR A 102 -5.97 -17.42 10.48
C TYR A 102 -5.98 -18.77 9.75
N ASN A 103 -7.15 -19.42 9.68
CA ASN A 103 -7.30 -20.69 8.98
C ASN A 103 -6.96 -20.57 7.49
N PHE A 104 -7.20 -19.41 6.89
CA PHE A 104 -6.83 -19.14 5.51
C PHE A 104 -5.31 -18.97 5.33
N ALA A 105 -4.63 -18.32 6.27
CA ALA A 105 -3.17 -18.20 6.28
C ALA A 105 -2.49 -19.57 6.46
N GLU A 106 -2.97 -20.39 7.38
CA GLU A 106 -2.52 -21.78 7.61
C GLU A 106 -2.63 -22.63 6.33
N LYS A 107 -3.79 -22.58 5.66
CA LYS A 107 -4.00 -23.31 4.39
C LYS A 107 -3.04 -22.86 3.28
N LEU A 108 -2.66 -21.58 3.28
CA LEU A 108 -1.70 -21.02 2.33
C LEU A 108 -0.25 -21.22 2.76
N LYS A 109 0.00 -21.81 3.94
CA LYS A 109 1.33 -22.00 4.55
C LYS A 109 2.14 -20.70 4.61
N LEU A 110 1.45 -19.58 4.86
CA LEU A 110 2.09 -18.29 5.00
C LEU A 110 2.69 -18.16 6.40
N LYS A 111 3.87 -17.56 6.50
CA LYS A 111 4.43 -17.16 7.80
C LYS A 111 3.62 -15.97 8.33
N HIS A 112 2.89 -16.16 9.43
CA HIS A 112 1.95 -15.20 9.98
C HIS A 112 2.15 -14.99 11.48
#